data_AF-A0A4R4U0A9-F1
#
_entry.id   AF-A0A4R4U0A9-F1
#
_cell.length_a   1.000
_cell.length_b   1.000
_cell.length_c   1.000
_cell.angle_alpha   90.00
_cell.angle_beta   90.00
_cell.angle_gamma   90.00
#
_symmetry.space_group_name_H-M   'P 1'
#
loop_
_entity.id
_entity.type
_entity.pdbx_description
1 polymer ?
#
loop_
_entity_poly.entity_id
_entity_poly.type
_entity_poly.pdbx_seq_one_letter_code
_entity_poly.pdbx_strand_id
1 'polypeptide(L)'
;RRLRGRARLPYDLEGEPALWLDGRPYTHPAELLAALALPGTTRLVHDLDNSVASLALSRAGAAAWAGPDGLDTPEDYEQSVVDGHPYHPGCRNRPGVSVAEQLAYMPEHRTTVALDLVALPAAECLVTGPWPAALMDGDRLLLPLHPWQTRHVLPALGLRPYATGAIPARPLTSVRTLAPVDGGPHVKTAFSTRMTSSVRDISPGSVRDCVPLSRLLAALSGRRGGRPAVAGYLAGAAAGLDGEHSADLSAMLREPTPRTGAETVLPVAAITREMVRDPVAWLAAFARLALEDTLGMLALGVALEAHGQNLLVALDRDGLPYRLIYRDLADVRISPARLARNGIETPPVSPRLLTDDPDVLHGKLFGSLVGTTFGSLVALLGRRDRATEAALWDVVAAAARQAFDELPGTPDARADRDAVFGTHIMAKAHLLAQLDDAPPGDRWTRLPNPLAGARQRTS
;
A
#
# COMPACT_ATOMS: atom_id res chain seq x y z
N ARG A 1 -9.74 17.09 -31.24
CA ARG A 1 -9.06 17.25 -29.95
C ARG A 1 -7.64 16.74 -30.09
N ARG A 2 -6.66 17.63 -30.15
CA ARG A 2 -5.23 17.32 -30.20
C ARG A 2 -4.59 17.79 -28.91
N LEU A 3 -4.22 16.83 -28.07
CA LEU A 3 -3.43 17.06 -26.87
C LEU A 3 -1.94 17.14 -27.26
N ARG A 4 -1.22 18.14 -26.73
CA ARG A 4 0.23 18.29 -26.88
C ARG A 4 0.86 18.57 -25.51
N GLY A 5 2.05 18.05 -25.30
CA GLY A 5 2.85 18.22 -24.09
C GLY A 5 4.10 17.38 -24.21
N ARG A 6 4.99 17.46 -23.23
CA ARG A 6 6.15 16.57 -23.19
C ARG A 6 5.69 15.12 -23.05
N ALA A 7 6.25 14.22 -23.86
CA ALA A 7 6.06 12.79 -23.67
C ALA A 7 6.60 12.40 -22.29
N ARG A 8 5.82 11.64 -21.52
CA ARG A 8 6.15 11.24 -20.16
C ARG A 8 6.01 9.74 -19.98
N LEU A 9 6.99 9.13 -19.32
CA LEU A 9 6.81 7.81 -18.72
C LEU A 9 5.94 7.96 -17.46
N PRO A 10 5.27 6.88 -17.00
CA PRO A 10 4.35 6.97 -15.86
C PRO A 10 4.95 7.52 -14.56
N TYR A 11 6.28 7.51 -14.41
CA TYR A 11 7.00 7.95 -13.21
C TYR A 11 7.82 9.22 -13.39
N ASP A 12 7.60 9.95 -14.48
CA ASP A 12 8.24 11.25 -14.68
C ASP A 12 7.57 12.30 -13.76
N LEU A 13 8.11 12.52 -12.56
CA LEU A 13 7.51 13.36 -11.51
C LEU A 13 7.82 14.87 -11.60
N GLU A 14 8.66 15.31 -12.54
CA GLU A 14 8.97 16.74 -12.71
C GLU A 14 7.75 17.55 -13.16
N GLY A 15 7.65 18.83 -12.82
CA GLY A 15 6.53 19.66 -13.26
C GLY A 15 6.38 19.72 -14.79
N GLU A 16 5.14 19.59 -15.29
CA GLU A 16 4.77 20.06 -16.64
C GLU A 16 4.02 21.38 -16.42
N PRO A 17 4.54 22.53 -16.87
CA PRO A 17 3.91 23.81 -16.58
C PRO A 17 2.51 23.92 -17.22
N ALA A 18 2.30 23.30 -18.38
CA ALA A 18 1.00 23.22 -19.03
C ALA A 18 0.92 22.06 -20.04
N LEU A 19 -0.27 21.50 -20.23
CA LEU A 19 -0.63 20.70 -21.40
C LEU A 19 -1.50 21.53 -22.34
N TRP A 20 -1.41 21.29 -23.64
CA TRP A 20 -2.11 22.07 -24.65
C TRP A 20 -3.18 21.23 -25.33
N LEU A 21 -4.43 21.68 -25.32
CA LEU A 21 -5.54 21.06 -26.03
C LEU A 21 -6.04 22.02 -27.09
N ASP A 22 -5.93 21.62 -28.36
CA ASP A 22 -6.37 22.41 -29.52
C ASP A 22 -5.82 23.85 -29.52
N GLY A 23 -4.57 24.03 -29.06
CA GLY A 23 -3.87 25.33 -29.03
C GLY A 23 -4.12 26.16 -27.78
N ARG A 24 -4.96 25.69 -26.83
CA ARG A 24 -5.16 26.34 -25.52
C ARG A 24 -4.33 25.64 -24.43
N PRO A 25 -3.55 26.39 -23.62
CA PRO A 25 -2.82 25.81 -22.50
C PRO A 25 -3.76 25.56 -21.31
N TYR A 26 -3.50 24.48 -20.59
CA TYR A 26 -4.15 24.10 -19.34
C TYR A 26 -3.07 23.79 -18.29
N THR A 27 -3.10 24.53 -17.20
CA THR A 27 -2.19 24.37 -16.05
C THR A 27 -2.83 23.58 -14.91
N HIS A 28 -4.15 23.36 -14.96
CA HIS A 28 -4.90 22.62 -13.96
C HIS A 28 -5.46 21.31 -14.57
N PRO A 29 -5.19 20.14 -13.96
CA PRO A 29 -5.53 18.85 -14.56
C PRO A 29 -7.05 18.60 -14.60
N ALA A 30 -7.83 19.10 -13.63
CA ALA A 30 -9.29 18.98 -13.65
C ALA A 30 -9.93 19.81 -14.77
N GLU A 31 -9.41 21.01 -15.03
CA GLU A 31 -9.88 21.86 -16.14
C GLU A 31 -9.56 21.23 -17.50
N LEU A 32 -8.37 20.65 -17.63
CA LEU A 32 -8.00 19.90 -18.83
C LEU A 32 -8.94 18.71 -19.05
N LEU A 33 -9.21 17.93 -18.01
CA LEU A 33 -10.09 16.77 -18.12
C LEU A 33 -11.53 17.17 -18.47
N ALA A 34 -12.05 18.23 -17.86
CA ALA A 34 -13.35 18.80 -18.21
C ALA A 34 -13.38 19.26 -19.68
N ALA A 35 -12.35 19.95 -20.13
CA ALA A 35 -12.22 20.38 -21.52
C ALA A 35 -12.09 19.20 -22.50
N LEU A 36 -11.47 18.09 -22.09
CA LEU A 36 -11.39 16.84 -22.84
C LEU A 36 -12.74 16.11 -22.95
N ALA A 37 -13.75 16.47 -22.15
CA ALA A 37 -15.16 16.05 -22.24
C ALA A 37 -15.31 14.57 -22.62
N LEU A 38 -14.53 13.72 -21.96
CA LEU A 38 -14.58 12.28 -22.17
C LEU A 38 -15.82 11.72 -21.45
N PRO A 39 -16.49 10.70 -22.01
CA PRO A 39 -17.64 10.07 -21.37
C PRO A 39 -17.32 9.55 -19.97
N GLY A 40 -18.27 9.68 -19.03
CA GLY A 40 -18.16 9.13 -17.67
C GLY A 40 -17.05 9.75 -16.82
N THR A 41 -16.67 11.01 -17.05
CA THR A 41 -15.60 11.69 -16.29
C THR A 41 -16.10 12.73 -15.29
N THR A 42 -17.41 12.85 -15.08
CA THR A 42 -17.99 13.96 -14.29
C THR A 42 -17.47 13.92 -12.85
N ARG A 43 -17.59 12.77 -12.17
CA ARG A 43 -17.06 12.60 -10.81
C ARG A 43 -15.54 12.74 -10.79
N LEU A 44 -14.86 12.17 -11.78
CA LEU A 44 -13.40 12.17 -11.86
C LEU A 44 -12.83 13.60 -11.96
N VAL A 45 -13.50 14.53 -12.66
CA VAL A 45 -13.09 15.95 -12.69
C VAL A 45 -13.11 16.54 -11.28
N HIS A 46 -14.18 16.34 -10.51
CA HIS A 46 -14.29 16.82 -9.14
C HIS A 46 -13.26 16.17 -8.21
N ASP A 47 -13.04 14.87 -8.36
CA ASP A 47 -12.04 14.12 -7.58
C ASP A 47 -10.62 14.57 -7.86
N LEU A 48 -10.32 14.89 -9.11
CA LEU A 48 -9.03 15.38 -9.53
C LEU A 48 -8.77 16.78 -8.97
N ASP A 49 -9.77 17.65 -8.99
CA ASP A 49 -9.73 18.98 -8.38
C ASP A 49 -9.48 18.91 -6.86
N ASN A 50 -10.24 18.08 -6.16
CA ASN A 50 -10.06 17.83 -4.73
C ASN A 50 -8.67 17.25 -4.41
N SER A 51 -8.17 16.34 -5.25
CA SER A 51 -6.83 15.77 -5.10
C SER A 51 -5.73 16.81 -5.29
N VAL A 52 -5.89 17.76 -6.22
CA VAL A 52 -4.92 18.85 -6.41
C VAL A 52 -4.86 19.74 -5.16
N ALA A 53 -6.03 20.16 -4.65
CA ALA A 53 -6.10 20.99 -3.44
C ALA A 53 -5.48 20.28 -2.22
N SER A 54 -5.81 18.99 -2.03
CA SER A 54 -5.28 18.20 -0.92
C SER A 54 -3.77 17.95 -1.03
N LEU A 55 -3.27 17.68 -2.25
CA LEU A 55 -1.83 17.54 -2.49
C LEU A 55 -1.07 18.86 -2.25
N ALA A 56 -1.64 19.99 -2.66
CA ALA A 56 -1.07 21.31 -2.40
C ALA A 56 -0.95 21.57 -0.89
N LEU A 57 -2.00 21.23 -0.12
CA LEU A 57 -1.97 21.32 1.35
C LEU A 57 -0.90 20.40 1.96
N SER A 58 -0.82 19.14 1.53
CA SER A 58 0.20 18.20 2.00
C SER A 58 1.62 18.70 1.72
N ARG A 59 1.89 19.22 0.51
CA ARG A 59 3.21 19.77 0.14
C ARG A 59 3.55 21.05 0.92
N ALA A 60 2.58 21.94 1.12
CA ALA A 60 2.77 23.14 1.93
C ALA A 60 3.11 22.79 3.38
N GLY A 61 2.41 21.81 3.96
CA GLY A 61 2.72 21.26 5.27
C GLY A 61 4.15 20.70 5.34
N ALA A 62 4.52 19.84 4.40
CA ALA A 62 5.84 19.22 4.38
C ALA A 62 6.99 20.24 4.26
N ALA A 63 6.83 21.28 3.44
CA ALA A 63 7.83 22.34 3.29
C ALA A 63 8.10 23.11 4.59
N ALA A 64 7.07 23.30 5.43
CA ALA A 64 7.22 23.96 6.73
C ALA A 64 8.08 23.16 7.73
N TRP A 65 8.27 21.86 7.47
CA TRP A 65 9.02 20.93 8.31
C TRP A 65 10.41 20.58 7.76
N ALA A 66 10.85 21.20 6.66
CA ALA A 66 12.15 20.93 6.04
C ALA A 66 13.32 21.47 6.89
N GLY A 67 13.54 20.87 8.06
CA GLY A 67 14.78 20.93 8.82
C GLY A 67 15.60 19.64 8.61
N PRO A 68 16.94 19.70 8.64
CA PRO A 68 17.81 18.54 8.41
C PRO A 68 17.83 17.48 9.54
N ASP A 69 17.18 17.76 10.68
CA ASP A 69 17.12 16.87 11.84
C ASP A 69 15.67 16.35 12.03
N GLY A 70 15.47 15.04 12.24
CA GLY A 70 14.21 14.52 12.80
C GLY A 70 13.44 13.44 12.01
N LEU A 71 14.08 12.67 11.12
CA LEU A 71 13.53 11.38 10.66
C LEU A 71 14.32 10.25 11.31
N ASP A 72 13.95 9.87 12.54
CA ASP A 72 14.70 8.87 13.31
C ASP A 72 13.89 7.58 13.52
N THR A 73 12.57 7.66 13.33
CA THR A 73 11.66 6.54 13.58
C THR A 73 10.95 6.09 12.30
N PRO A 74 10.51 4.82 12.22
CA PRO A 74 9.67 4.36 11.11
C PRO A 74 8.43 5.24 10.91
N GLU A 75 7.85 5.75 11.99
CA GLU A 75 6.69 6.65 11.96
C GLU A 75 7.01 8.00 11.29
N ASP A 76 8.22 8.54 11.49
CA ASP A 76 8.64 9.77 10.83
C ASP A 76 8.74 9.57 9.31
N TYR A 77 9.31 8.44 8.87
CA TYR A 77 9.38 8.09 7.44
C TYR A 77 7.99 7.89 6.82
N GLU A 78 7.05 7.25 7.53
CA GLU A 78 5.66 7.15 7.09
C GLU A 78 5.03 8.52 6.88
N GLN A 79 5.27 9.45 7.79
CA GLN A 79 4.76 10.82 7.72
C GLN A 79 5.48 11.71 6.71
N SER A 80 6.63 11.26 6.17
CA SER A 80 7.37 11.96 5.12
C SER A 80 6.84 11.72 3.70
N VAL A 81 5.94 10.75 3.51
CA VAL A 81 5.38 10.41 2.18
C VAL A 81 4.28 11.39 1.81
N VAL A 82 4.61 12.38 0.95
CA VAL A 82 3.70 13.49 0.59
C VAL A 82 2.95 13.29 -0.72
N ASP A 83 3.59 12.75 -1.75
CA ASP A 83 3.02 12.74 -3.10
C ASP A 83 2.01 11.59 -3.37
N GLY A 84 1.92 10.63 -2.44
CA GLY A 84 0.95 9.53 -2.53
C GLY A 84 1.28 8.50 -3.61
N HIS A 85 0.27 7.80 -4.12
CA HIS A 85 0.45 6.72 -5.11
C HIS A 85 0.88 7.27 -6.49
N PRO A 86 1.99 6.79 -7.08
CA PRO A 86 2.60 7.39 -8.28
C PRO A 86 1.75 7.29 -9.55
N TYR A 87 0.91 6.27 -9.68
CA TYR A 87 0.01 6.10 -10.85
C TYR A 87 -1.39 6.68 -10.67
N HIS A 88 -1.82 6.94 -9.44
CA HIS A 88 -3.24 7.19 -9.21
C HIS A 88 -3.54 8.67 -9.49
N PRO A 89 -4.44 9.01 -10.44
CA PRO A 89 -4.68 10.40 -10.83
C PRO A 89 -5.21 11.27 -9.67
N GLY A 90 -6.01 10.67 -8.78
CA GLY A 90 -6.46 11.29 -7.53
C GLY A 90 -5.72 10.74 -6.30
N CYS A 91 -4.38 10.66 -6.32
CA CYS A 91 -3.58 10.03 -5.25
C CYS A 91 -3.79 10.66 -3.86
N ARG A 92 -4.32 11.89 -3.80
CA ARG A 92 -4.69 12.62 -2.59
C ARG A 92 -6.16 13.04 -2.57
N ASN A 93 -7.01 12.38 -3.36
CA ASN A 93 -8.44 12.63 -3.32
C ASN A 93 -9.03 12.19 -1.97
N ARG A 94 -9.71 13.12 -1.28
CA ARG A 94 -10.25 13.00 0.08
C ARG A 94 -11.61 13.73 0.18
N PRO A 95 -12.61 13.36 -0.63
CA PRO A 95 -13.93 13.98 -0.58
C PRO A 95 -14.53 13.85 0.83
N GLY A 96 -15.19 14.91 1.31
CA GLY A 96 -15.81 14.93 2.64
C GLY A 96 -14.86 15.10 3.81
N VAL A 97 -13.55 15.30 3.57
CA VAL A 97 -12.58 15.65 4.62
C VAL A 97 -12.21 17.13 4.48
N SER A 98 -12.59 17.94 5.47
CA SER A 98 -12.29 19.37 5.49
C SER A 98 -10.80 19.66 5.65
N VAL A 99 -10.35 20.88 5.31
CA VAL A 99 -8.96 21.32 5.49
C VAL A 99 -8.51 21.16 6.96
N ALA A 100 -9.35 21.53 7.92
CA ALA A 100 -9.04 21.39 9.33
C ALA A 100 -8.82 19.93 9.74
N GLU A 101 -9.63 19.01 9.22
CA GLU A 101 -9.48 17.57 9.47
C GLU A 101 -8.27 16.98 8.75
N GLN A 102 -7.94 17.48 7.56
CA GLN A 102 -6.72 17.07 6.89
C GLN A 102 -5.51 17.44 7.74
N LEU A 103 -5.42 18.68 8.22
CA LEU A 103 -4.37 19.14 9.13
C LEU A 103 -4.34 18.33 10.44
N ALA A 104 -5.51 17.97 10.98
CA ALA A 104 -5.61 17.26 12.24
C ALA A 104 -5.26 15.77 12.14
N TYR A 105 -5.53 15.12 11.01
CA TYR A 105 -5.52 13.64 10.90
C TYR A 105 -4.55 13.07 9.88
N MET A 106 -4.09 13.84 8.89
CA MET A 106 -3.31 13.28 7.80
C MET A 106 -1.82 13.20 8.18
N PRO A 107 -1.14 12.09 7.82
CA PRO A 107 0.22 11.83 8.22
C PRO A 107 1.21 12.89 7.71
N GLU A 108 0.96 13.50 6.55
CA GLU A 108 1.86 14.48 5.95
C GLU A 108 2.02 15.77 6.78
N HIS A 109 1.12 15.99 7.75
CA HIS A 109 1.18 17.11 8.68
C HIS A 109 1.86 16.77 10.01
N ARG A 110 2.43 15.56 10.14
CA ARG A 110 3.14 15.08 11.34
C ARG A 110 2.32 15.20 12.63
N THR A 111 1.01 15.02 12.51
CA THR A 111 0.07 15.11 13.62
C THR A 111 0.17 13.91 14.57
N THR A 112 -0.36 14.09 15.77
CA THR A 112 -0.74 12.99 16.68
C THR A 112 -2.26 12.97 16.78
N VAL A 113 -2.86 11.83 16.49
CA VAL A 113 -4.30 11.60 16.55
C VAL A 113 -4.60 10.77 17.78
N ALA A 114 -5.41 11.32 18.68
CA ALA A 114 -5.89 10.58 19.83
C ALA A 114 -7.15 9.78 19.44
N LEU A 115 -7.04 8.46 19.43
CA LEU A 115 -8.17 7.56 19.13
C LEU A 115 -9.20 7.60 20.26
N ASP A 116 -10.46 7.54 19.87
CA ASP A 116 -11.60 7.39 20.78
C ASP A 116 -11.89 5.91 21.02
N LEU A 117 -12.76 5.62 21.98
CA LEU A 117 -13.28 4.28 22.26
C LEU A 117 -14.80 4.28 22.17
N VAL A 118 -15.37 3.22 21.60
CA VAL A 118 -16.79 2.88 21.79
C VAL A 118 -16.88 1.57 22.55
N ALA A 119 -17.79 1.48 23.52
CA ALA A 119 -18.04 0.26 24.27
C ALA A 119 -19.23 -0.48 23.65
N LEU A 120 -19.05 -1.75 23.36
CA LEU A 120 -20.02 -2.61 22.68
C LEU A 120 -20.17 -3.92 23.47
N PRO A 121 -21.35 -4.55 23.52
CA PRO A 121 -21.49 -5.87 24.13
C PRO A 121 -20.54 -6.86 23.45
N ALA A 122 -19.64 -7.48 24.22
CA ALA A 122 -18.62 -8.36 23.65
C ALA A 122 -19.25 -9.59 22.95
N ALA A 123 -20.39 -10.06 23.45
CA ALA A 123 -21.15 -11.17 22.87
C ALA A 123 -21.72 -10.88 21.47
N GLU A 124 -21.86 -9.61 21.10
CA GLU A 124 -22.35 -9.18 19.78
C GLU A 124 -21.20 -8.88 18.81
N CYS A 125 -19.95 -8.86 19.29
CA CYS A 125 -18.80 -8.55 18.46
C CYS A 125 -18.23 -9.80 17.79
N LEU A 126 -17.88 -9.67 16.51
CA LEU A 126 -16.94 -10.59 15.88
C LEU A 126 -15.55 -10.28 16.42
N VAL A 127 -14.87 -11.27 17.01
CA VAL A 127 -13.48 -11.14 17.48
C VAL A 127 -12.64 -12.28 16.90
N THR A 128 -11.46 -11.93 16.39
CA THR A 128 -10.42 -12.89 16.00
C THR A 128 -9.14 -12.61 16.78
N GLY A 129 -8.43 -13.67 17.17
CA GLY A 129 -7.21 -13.57 17.97
C GLY A 129 -7.44 -13.08 19.41
N PRO A 130 -6.36 -12.96 20.20
CA PRO A 130 -6.44 -12.49 21.58
C PRO A 130 -6.69 -10.98 21.62
N TRP A 131 -7.95 -10.57 21.78
CA TRP A 131 -8.28 -9.16 22.03
C TRP A 131 -7.70 -8.71 23.38
N PRO A 132 -7.02 -7.55 23.47
CA PRO A 132 -6.33 -7.16 24.71
C PRO A 132 -7.29 -6.94 25.87
N ALA A 133 -6.93 -7.44 27.06
CA ALA A 133 -7.70 -7.22 28.28
C ALA A 133 -7.83 -5.72 28.65
N ALA A 134 -6.85 -4.90 28.27
CA ALA A 134 -6.90 -3.43 28.44
C ALA A 134 -7.96 -2.75 27.56
N LEU A 135 -8.50 -3.46 26.56
CA LEU A 135 -9.58 -3.00 25.68
C LEU A 135 -10.89 -3.74 25.97
N MET A 136 -11.10 -4.10 27.24
CA MET A 136 -12.32 -4.71 27.77
C MET A 136 -12.76 -3.95 29.03
N ASP A 137 -14.07 -3.81 29.22
CA ASP A 137 -14.70 -3.29 30.45
C ASP A 137 -15.86 -4.22 30.83
N GLY A 138 -15.60 -5.15 31.74
CA GLY A 138 -16.55 -6.21 32.09
C GLY A 138 -16.93 -7.08 30.89
N ASP A 139 -18.21 -7.07 30.52
CA ASP A 139 -18.77 -7.78 29.37
C ASP A 139 -18.74 -6.95 28.08
N ARG A 140 -18.12 -5.77 28.10
CA ARG A 140 -18.02 -4.87 26.96
C ARG A 140 -16.63 -4.91 26.32
N LEU A 141 -16.61 -4.99 25.00
CA LEU A 141 -15.42 -4.76 24.19
C LEU A 141 -15.27 -3.25 23.96
N LEU A 142 -14.09 -2.70 24.26
CA LEU A 142 -13.73 -1.32 23.94
C LEU A 142 -13.05 -1.29 22.58
N LEU A 143 -13.75 -0.79 21.56
CA LEU A 143 -13.25 -0.74 20.19
C LEU A 143 -12.58 0.62 19.93
N PRO A 144 -11.28 0.66 19.57
CA PRO A 144 -10.61 1.89 19.13
C PRO A 144 -11.22 2.43 17.84
N LEU A 145 -11.50 3.73 17.82
CA LEU A 145 -12.09 4.45 16.70
C LEU A 145 -11.26 5.67 16.35
N HIS A 146 -11.15 5.93 15.05
CA HIS A 146 -10.63 7.21 14.59
C HIS A 146 -11.60 8.34 15.00
N PRO A 147 -11.14 9.49 15.55
CA PRO A 147 -12.03 10.55 16.03
C PRO A 147 -12.90 11.18 14.92
N TRP A 148 -12.52 11.00 13.66
CA TRP A 148 -13.39 11.28 12.51
C TRP A 148 -14.64 10.39 12.49
N GLN A 149 -14.52 9.08 12.75
CA GLN A 149 -15.68 8.17 12.85
C GLN A 149 -16.62 8.60 13.98
N THR A 150 -16.06 9.01 15.12
CA THR A 150 -16.85 9.53 16.25
C THR A 150 -17.72 10.71 15.86
N ARG A 151 -17.21 11.61 15.01
CA ARG A 151 -17.93 12.82 14.59
C ARG A 151 -18.91 12.56 13.44
N HIS A 152 -18.54 11.72 12.49
CA HIS A 152 -19.27 11.61 11.21
C HIS A 152 -20.12 10.35 11.06
N VAL A 153 -19.83 9.30 11.82
CA VAL A 153 -20.49 8.00 11.66
C VAL A 153 -21.25 7.55 12.90
N LEU A 154 -20.65 7.64 14.09
CA LEU A 154 -21.29 7.23 15.34
C LEU A 154 -22.68 7.85 15.59
N PRO A 155 -22.92 9.15 15.30
CA PRO A 155 -24.23 9.76 15.53
C PRO A 155 -25.34 9.11 14.69
N ALA A 156 -25.05 8.73 13.44
CA ALA A 156 -26.01 8.09 12.55
C ALA A 156 -26.35 6.66 13.00
N LEU A 157 -25.44 6.00 13.71
CA LEU A 157 -25.64 4.69 14.33
C LEU A 157 -26.33 4.77 15.70
N GLY A 158 -26.69 5.97 16.17
CA GLY A 158 -27.29 6.16 17.50
C GLY A 158 -26.31 5.92 18.66
N LEU A 159 -25.02 5.78 18.38
CA LEU A 159 -23.98 5.51 19.38
C LEU A 159 -23.32 6.79 19.88
N ARG A 160 -22.62 6.66 21.01
CA ARG A 160 -21.78 7.71 21.60
C ARG A 160 -20.42 7.13 21.97
N PRO A 161 -19.33 7.93 21.94
CA PRO A 161 -18.05 7.46 22.42
C PRO A 161 -18.15 7.11 23.92
N TYR A 162 -17.52 6.01 24.30
CA TYR A 162 -17.28 5.64 25.69
C TYR A 162 -16.21 6.54 26.31
N ALA A 163 -15.13 6.79 25.57
CA ALA A 163 -14.08 7.72 25.93
C ALA A 163 -13.55 8.41 24.67
N THR A 164 -13.13 9.66 24.80
CA THR A 164 -12.53 10.42 23.70
C THR A 164 -11.07 10.73 24.00
N GLY A 165 -10.21 10.70 22.98
CA GLY A 165 -8.78 10.96 23.13
C GLY A 165 -8.04 9.94 24.00
N ALA A 166 -8.48 8.69 23.99
CA ALA A 166 -8.00 7.63 24.87
C ALA A 166 -6.62 7.08 24.48
N ILE A 167 -6.30 6.99 23.19
CA ILE A 167 -5.04 6.42 22.70
C ILE A 167 -4.35 7.41 21.77
N PRO A 168 -3.42 8.24 22.27
CA PRO A 168 -2.57 9.08 21.42
C PRO A 168 -1.74 8.22 20.47
N ALA A 169 -1.84 8.47 19.17
CA ALA A 169 -1.17 7.66 18.16
C ALA A 169 -0.78 8.49 16.93
N ARG A 170 0.33 8.11 16.28
CA ARG A 170 0.81 8.73 15.05
C ARG A 170 0.17 8.04 13.84
N PRO A 171 -0.60 8.74 12.98
CA PRO A 171 -1.13 8.14 11.77
C PRO A 171 0.03 7.82 10.80
N LEU A 172 -0.02 6.63 10.20
CA LEU A 172 0.92 6.15 9.19
C LEU A 172 0.39 6.49 7.77
N THR A 173 1.09 6.09 6.71
CA THR A 173 0.74 6.45 5.31
C THR A 173 -0.70 6.09 4.91
N SER A 174 -1.30 5.06 5.53
CA SER A 174 -2.69 4.67 5.27
C SER A 174 -3.73 5.58 5.94
N VAL A 175 -3.31 6.55 6.76
CA VAL A 175 -4.10 7.43 7.64
C VAL A 175 -4.77 6.68 8.79
N ARG A 176 -5.48 5.60 8.48
CA ARG A 176 -6.27 4.80 9.40
C ARG A 176 -5.51 3.70 10.14
N THR A 177 -4.22 3.55 9.88
CA THR A 177 -3.33 2.74 10.71
C THR A 177 -2.48 3.68 11.53
N LEU A 178 -2.53 3.53 12.85
CA LEU A 178 -1.89 4.45 13.77
C LEU A 178 -0.94 3.69 14.70
N ALA A 179 0.22 4.27 14.95
CA ALA A 179 1.19 3.77 15.91
C ALA A 179 1.01 4.48 17.25
N PRO A 180 0.59 3.78 18.33
CA PRO A 180 0.46 4.40 19.65
C PRO A 180 1.77 5.05 20.10
N VAL A 181 1.69 6.25 20.68
CA VAL A 181 2.87 7.02 21.13
C VAL A 181 3.63 6.28 22.22
N ASP A 182 2.90 5.61 23.12
CA ASP A 182 3.46 4.82 24.22
C ASP A 182 3.96 3.43 23.78
N GLY A 183 3.92 3.14 22.46
CA GLY A 183 4.32 1.88 21.87
C GLY A 183 3.23 0.79 21.93
N GLY A 184 3.62 -0.43 21.54
CA GLY A 184 2.69 -1.55 21.39
C GLY A 184 2.19 -1.75 19.95
N PRO A 185 1.15 -2.56 19.74
CA PRO A 185 0.62 -2.86 18.42
C PRO A 185 0.10 -1.61 17.70
N HIS A 186 0.32 -1.55 16.39
CA HIS A 186 -0.37 -0.59 15.53
C HIS A 186 -1.88 -0.86 15.54
N VAL A 187 -2.68 0.21 15.58
CA VAL A 187 -4.14 0.14 15.57
C VAL A 187 -4.64 0.56 14.19
N LYS A 188 -5.20 -0.38 13.42
CA LYS A 188 -5.88 -0.11 12.15
C LYS A 188 -7.37 0.03 12.43
N THR A 189 -7.90 1.24 12.25
CA THR A 189 -9.31 1.57 12.48
C THR A 189 -10.06 1.73 11.16
N ALA A 190 -11.38 1.66 11.18
CA ALA A 190 -12.19 2.15 10.08
C ALA A 190 -12.06 3.69 9.98
N PHE A 191 -12.05 4.20 8.75
CA PHE A 191 -12.11 5.62 8.42
C PHE A 191 -13.03 5.74 7.19
N SER A 192 -14.35 5.66 7.42
CA SER A 192 -15.38 5.40 6.39
C SER A 192 -15.68 6.59 5.49
N THR A 193 -14.63 7.21 4.97
CA THR A 193 -14.67 8.12 3.84
C THR A 193 -13.87 7.54 2.69
N ARG A 194 -14.18 7.98 1.48
CA ARG A 194 -13.42 7.60 0.29
C ARG A 194 -12.07 8.28 0.31
N MET A 195 -11.01 7.48 0.16
CA MET A 195 -9.66 7.97 -0.06
C MET A 195 -9.08 7.29 -1.28
N THR A 196 -8.63 8.09 -2.24
CA THR A 196 -8.24 7.66 -3.58
C THR A 196 -9.39 6.94 -4.31
N SER A 197 -9.36 5.61 -4.39
CA SER A 197 -10.32 4.82 -5.16
C SER A 197 -11.42 4.17 -4.33
N SER A 198 -11.26 4.04 -3.02
CA SER A 198 -12.13 3.21 -2.17
C SER A 198 -12.47 3.86 -0.83
N VAL A 199 -13.61 3.46 -0.27
CA VAL A 199 -13.95 3.74 1.13
C VAL A 199 -12.95 3.00 2.02
N ARG A 200 -12.48 3.68 3.08
CA ARG A 200 -11.45 3.13 3.98
C ARG A 200 -12.05 2.53 5.25
N ASP A 201 -13.11 1.75 5.07
CA ASP A 201 -13.73 0.88 6.07
C ASP A 201 -12.96 -0.45 6.21
N ILE A 202 -13.26 -1.23 7.25
CA ILE A 202 -12.64 -2.56 7.44
C ILE A 202 -13.75 -3.59 7.38
N SER A 203 -13.81 -4.36 6.29
CA SER A 203 -14.85 -5.37 6.17
C SER A 203 -14.74 -6.43 7.29
N PRO A 204 -15.88 -6.94 7.80
CA PRO A 204 -15.87 -8.05 8.75
C PRO A 204 -15.14 -9.29 8.22
N GLY A 205 -15.16 -9.50 6.90
CA GLY A 205 -14.34 -10.54 6.25
C GLY A 205 -12.85 -10.34 6.52
N SER A 206 -12.34 -9.12 6.37
CA SER A 206 -10.93 -8.80 6.69
C SER A 206 -10.61 -9.02 8.17
N VAL A 207 -11.56 -8.71 9.08
CA VAL A 207 -11.43 -9.05 10.50
C VAL A 207 -11.33 -10.56 10.69
N ARG A 208 -12.22 -11.38 10.11
CA ARG A 208 -12.13 -12.85 10.22
C ARG A 208 -10.80 -13.39 9.70
N ASP A 209 -10.37 -12.89 8.54
CA ASP A 209 -9.21 -13.41 7.81
C ASP A 209 -7.87 -13.05 8.46
N CYS A 210 -7.78 -11.96 9.24
CA CYS A 210 -6.48 -11.33 9.52
C CYS A 210 -5.50 -12.22 10.33
N VAL A 211 -5.99 -12.97 11.32
CA VAL A 211 -5.14 -13.85 12.15
C VAL A 211 -4.78 -15.16 11.42
N PRO A 212 -5.72 -15.92 10.82
CA PRO A 212 -5.37 -17.08 9.99
C PRO A 212 -4.38 -16.74 8.87
N LEU A 213 -4.56 -15.60 8.22
CA LEU A 213 -3.67 -15.15 7.16
C LEU A 213 -2.27 -14.80 7.68
N SER A 214 -2.18 -14.13 8.83
CA SER A 214 -0.89 -13.83 9.47
C SER A 214 -0.12 -15.10 9.78
N ARG A 215 -0.80 -16.14 10.28
CA ARG A 215 -0.20 -17.46 10.56
C ARG A 215 0.32 -18.13 9.29
N LEU A 216 -0.47 -18.13 8.21
CA LEU A 216 -0.02 -18.67 6.92
C LEU A 216 1.27 -17.97 6.48
N LEU A 217 1.26 -16.64 6.40
CA LEU A 217 2.40 -15.88 5.87
C LEU A 217 3.65 -16.02 6.75
N ALA A 218 3.48 -16.05 8.08
CA ALA A 218 4.57 -16.32 9.00
C ALA A 218 5.17 -17.73 8.80
N ALA A 219 4.33 -18.75 8.57
CA ALA A 219 4.80 -20.11 8.29
C ALA A 219 5.55 -20.20 6.95
N LEU A 220 5.05 -19.53 5.90
CA LEU A 220 5.73 -19.46 4.60
C LEU A 220 7.07 -18.73 4.69
N SER A 221 7.09 -17.59 5.39
CA SER A 221 8.30 -16.84 5.71
C SER A 221 9.30 -17.72 6.46
N GLY A 222 8.85 -18.49 7.45
CA GLY A 222 9.68 -19.45 8.20
C GLY A 222 10.34 -20.51 7.30
N ARG A 223 9.60 -21.07 6.33
CA ARG A 223 10.16 -22.00 5.33
C ARG A 223 11.22 -21.35 4.42
N ARG A 224 11.23 -20.03 4.35
CA ARG A 224 12.20 -19.19 3.63
C ARG A 224 13.25 -18.56 4.55
N GLY A 225 13.44 -19.09 5.76
CA GLY A 225 14.43 -18.57 6.72
C GLY A 225 14.03 -17.24 7.35
N GLY A 226 12.74 -16.95 7.46
CA GLY A 226 12.20 -15.71 8.01
C GLY A 226 12.16 -14.54 7.03
N ARG A 227 12.07 -14.82 5.72
CA ARG A 227 12.13 -13.82 4.64
C ARG A 227 10.96 -13.95 3.64
N PRO A 228 10.25 -12.84 3.32
CA PRO A 228 10.35 -11.55 4.00
C PRO A 228 9.85 -11.70 5.44
N ALA A 229 10.27 -10.82 6.34
CA ALA A 229 9.62 -10.74 7.64
C ALA A 229 8.16 -10.30 7.45
N VAL A 230 7.24 -10.78 8.28
CA VAL A 230 5.82 -10.44 8.17
C VAL A 230 5.40 -9.70 9.43
N ALA A 231 4.89 -8.48 9.29
CA ALA A 231 4.20 -7.77 10.36
C ALA A 231 2.74 -8.22 10.38
N GLY A 232 2.47 -9.24 11.21
CA GLY A 232 1.18 -9.91 11.31
C GLY A 232 0.13 -9.10 12.07
N TYR A 233 -1.14 -9.42 11.82
CA TYR A 233 -2.25 -8.99 12.66
C TYR A 233 -2.39 -9.93 13.86
N LEU A 234 -2.36 -9.34 15.05
CA LEU A 234 -2.47 -10.02 16.34
C LEU A 234 -3.92 -10.33 16.67
N ALA A 235 -4.82 -9.39 16.42
CA ALA A 235 -6.24 -9.50 16.69
C ALA A 235 -7.06 -8.57 15.80
N GLY A 236 -8.37 -8.80 15.73
CA GLY A 236 -9.31 -7.91 15.08
C GLY A 236 -10.71 -8.03 15.69
N ALA A 237 -11.47 -6.95 15.65
CA ALA A 237 -12.84 -6.91 16.13
C ALA A 237 -13.74 -6.09 15.18
N ALA A 238 -14.99 -6.52 15.04
CA ALA A 238 -16.06 -5.80 14.36
C ALA A 238 -17.31 -5.79 15.24
N ALA A 239 -17.93 -4.63 15.40
CA ALA A 239 -19.17 -4.47 16.15
C ALA A 239 -20.33 -5.21 15.47
N GLY A 240 -21.15 -5.92 16.24
CA GLY A 240 -22.48 -6.33 15.81
C GLY A 240 -23.46 -5.17 15.98
N LEU A 241 -24.19 -4.84 14.91
CA LEU A 241 -25.28 -3.88 14.90
C LEU A 241 -26.45 -4.51 14.12
N ASP A 242 -27.63 -4.54 14.73
CA ASP A 242 -28.86 -5.08 14.11
C ASP A 242 -28.69 -6.49 13.52
N GLY A 243 -27.88 -7.33 14.16
CA GLY A 243 -27.61 -8.71 13.75
C GLY A 243 -26.52 -8.88 12.69
N GLU A 244 -25.90 -7.79 12.21
CA GLU A 244 -24.82 -7.80 11.21
C GLU A 244 -23.53 -7.17 11.76
N HIS A 245 -22.38 -7.58 11.22
CA HIS A 245 -21.11 -6.98 11.61
C HIS A 245 -20.81 -5.73 10.79
N SER A 246 -20.51 -4.62 11.45
CA SER A 246 -20.31 -3.33 10.80
C SER A 246 -18.87 -3.12 10.32
N ALA A 247 -18.70 -2.78 9.03
CA ALA A 247 -17.41 -2.37 8.48
C ALA A 247 -16.95 -0.99 8.99
N ASP A 248 -17.90 -0.16 9.42
CA ASP A 248 -17.67 1.19 9.95
C ASP A 248 -17.16 1.17 11.40
N LEU A 249 -17.50 0.11 12.14
CA LEU A 249 -17.07 -0.12 13.52
C LEU A 249 -16.21 -1.38 13.58
N SER A 250 -15.04 -1.30 12.96
CA SER A 250 -14.07 -2.39 12.94
C SER A 250 -12.67 -1.85 13.24
N ALA A 251 -11.88 -2.65 13.97
CA ALA A 251 -10.50 -2.35 14.29
C ALA A 251 -9.63 -3.62 14.29
N MET A 252 -8.36 -3.47 13.93
CA MET A 252 -7.38 -4.56 13.88
C MET A 252 -6.07 -4.12 14.51
N LEU A 253 -5.44 -5.02 15.27
CA LEU A 253 -4.16 -4.80 15.93
C LEU A 253 -3.07 -5.50 15.13
N ARG A 254 -2.06 -4.76 14.68
CA ARG A 254 -0.93 -5.27 13.91
C ARG A 254 0.35 -5.13 14.71
N GLU A 255 1.28 -6.05 14.53
CA GLU A 255 2.63 -5.92 15.05
C GLU A 255 3.23 -4.55 14.67
N PRO A 256 3.97 -3.91 15.60
CA PRO A 256 4.66 -2.67 15.32
C PRO A 256 5.79 -2.89 14.31
N THR A 257 6.25 -1.81 13.69
CA THR A 257 7.47 -1.88 12.88
C THR A 257 8.64 -2.23 13.80
N PRO A 258 9.47 -3.25 13.48
CA PRO A 258 10.61 -3.60 14.30
C PRO A 258 11.55 -2.40 14.48
N ARG A 259 11.96 -2.15 15.73
CA ARG A 259 13.02 -1.19 16.06
C ARG A 259 14.28 -1.98 16.37
N THR A 260 15.25 -1.93 15.48
CA THR A 260 16.57 -2.54 15.67
C THR A 260 17.57 -1.40 15.81
N GLY A 261 18.19 -1.27 16.99
CA GLY A 261 18.71 0.01 17.48
C GLY A 261 19.71 0.80 16.62
N ALA A 262 20.35 0.20 15.61
CA ALA A 262 21.31 0.88 14.72
C ALA A 262 20.89 0.86 13.23
N GLU A 263 19.69 0.38 12.92
CA GLU A 263 19.22 0.11 11.56
C GLU A 263 18.03 1.04 11.25
N THR A 264 17.97 1.53 10.02
CA THR A 264 16.85 2.38 9.58
C THR A 264 15.81 1.50 8.91
N VAL A 265 14.57 1.48 9.44
CA VAL A 265 13.46 0.75 8.83
C VAL A 265 12.40 1.74 8.35
N LEU A 266 12.08 1.67 7.06
CA LEU A 266 11.16 2.61 6.43
C LEU A 266 10.35 1.96 5.31
N PRO A 267 9.14 2.46 5.00
CA PRO A 267 8.43 2.03 3.79
C PRO A 267 9.25 2.41 2.56
N VAL A 268 9.27 1.54 1.55
CA VAL A 268 9.98 1.80 0.28
C VAL A 268 9.45 3.07 -0.40
N ALA A 269 8.17 3.40 -0.19
CA ALA A 269 7.57 4.65 -0.67
C ALA A 269 8.15 5.93 -0.06
N ALA A 270 8.88 5.86 1.06
CA ALA A 270 9.56 6.99 1.68
C ALA A 270 11.01 7.17 1.21
N ILE A 271 11.52 6.28 0.36
CA ILE A 271 12.88 6.42 -0.19
C ILE A 271 12.95 7.68 -1.04
N THR A 272 13.91 8.55 -0.73
CA THR A 272 14.25 9.71 -1.54
C THR A 272 15.58 9.47 -2.24
N ARG A 273 15.87 10.30 -3.25
CA ARG A 273 17.13 10.17 -3.99
C ARG A 273 18.33 10.52 -3.11
N GLU A 274 18.15 11.42 -2.16
CA GLU A 274 19.18 11.94 -1.27
C GLU A 274 19.65 10.88 -0.26
N MET A 275 18.78 9.92 0.07
CA MET A 275 19.12 8.77 0.92
C MET A 275 20.02 7.74 0.23
N VAL A 276 20.10 7.77 -1.11
CA VAL A 276 20.79 6.74 -1.89
C VAL A 276 22.11 7.26 -2.44
N ARG A 277 23.22 6.83 -1.85
CA ARG A 277 24.58 7.25 -2.27
C ARG A 277 24.96 6.69 -3.64
N ASP A 278 24.86 5.37 -3.80
CA ASP A 278 25.09 4.66 -5.06
C ASP A 278 23.78 4.02 -5.53
N PRO A 279 23.11 4.61 -6.55
CA PRO A 279 21.86 4.09 -7.09
C PRO A 279 21.93 2.65 -7.60
N VAL A 280 23.04 2.25 -8.22
CA VAL A 280 23.18 0.92 -8.82
C VAL A 280 23.36 -0.12 -7.73
N ALA A 281 24.27 0.11 -6.79
CA ALA A 281 24.51 -0.80 -5.68
C ALA A 281 23.28 -0.94 -4.78
N TRP A 282 22.63 0.17 -4.46
CA TRP A 282 21.42 0.18 -3.64
C TRP A 282 20.27 -0.58 -4.32
N LEU A 283 20.01 -0.28 -5.61
CA LEU A 283 18.95 -0.96 -6.35
C LEU A 283 19.26 -2.46 -6.52
N ALA A 284 20.51 -2.85 -6.74
CA ALA A 284 20.90 -4.25 -6.82
C ALA A 284 20.60 -4.99 -5.51
N ALA A 285 20.97 -4.42 -4.37
CA ALA A 285 20.71 -4.98 -3.05
C ALA A 285 19.20 -5.09 -2.77
N PHE A 286 18.43 -4.03 -3.05
CA PHE A 286 16.97 -4.05 -2.90
C PHE A 286 16.31 -5.06 -3.84
N ALA A 287 16.70 -5.07 -5.12
CA ALA A 287 16.09 -5.92 -6.12
C ALA A 287 16.29 -7.40 -5.80
N ARG A 288 17.51 -7.75 -5.37
CA ARG A 288 17.84 -9.10 -4.91
C ARG A 288 16.88 -9.54 -3.80
N LEU A 289 16.77 -8.75 -2.72
CA LEU A 289 15.85 -9.07 -1.61
C LEU A 289 14.40 -9.17 -2.09
N ALA A 290 13.91 -8.17 -2.83
CA ALA A 290 12.51 -8.09 -3.22
C ALA A 290 12.09 -9.22 -4.14
N LEU A 291 12.95 -9.61 -5.09
CA LEU A 291 12.66 -10.69 -6.03
C LEU A 291 12.82 -12.06 -5.37
N GLU A 292 13.89 -12.31 -4.61
CA GLU A 292 14.05 -13.57 -3.86
C GLU A 292 12.88 -13.84 -2.91
N ASP A 293 12.47 -12.82 -2.15
CA ASP A 293 11.44 -12.96 -1.13
C ASP A 293 10.05 -13.12 -1.76
N THR A 294 9.68 -12.25 -2.69
CA THR A 294 8.32 -12.26 -3.26
C THR A 294 8.09 -13.41 -4.23
N LEU A 295 9.10 -13.80 -5.04
CA LEU A 295 9.00 -14.97 -5.92
C LEU A 295 9.03 -16.26 -5.10
N GLY A 296 9.80 -16.30 -4.01
CA GLY A 296 9.78 -17.41 -3.05
C GLY A 296 8.38 -17.62 -2.44
N MET A 297 7.71 -16.54 -2.03
CA MET A 297 6.34 -16.61 -1.55
C MET A 297 5.36 -17.08 -2.63
N LEU A 298 5.51 -16.60 -3.88
CA LEU A 298 4.68 -17.02 -5.01
C LEU A 298 4.87 -18.51 -5.36
N ALA A 299 6.11 -19.01 -5.30
CA ALA A 299 6.43 -20.41 -5.53
C ALA A 299 5.81 -21.32 -4.46
N LEU A 300 5.68 -20.83 -3.22
CA LEU A 300 4.95 -21.52 -2.15
C LEU A 300 3.43 -21.43 -2.29
N GLY A 301 2.92 -20.47 -3.07
CA GLY A 301 1.51 -20.32 -3.38
C GLY A 301 0.88 -19.00 -2.96
N VAL A 302 1.65 -17.97 -2.60
CA VAL A 302 1.12 -16.66 -2.22
C VAL A 302 1.71 -15.54 -3.08
N ALA A 303 0.84 -14.89 -3.85
CA ALA A 303 1.16 -13.63 -4.51
C ALA A 303 0.91 -12.45 -3.55
N LEU A 304 1.99 -11.75 -3.18
CA LEU A 304 1.93 -10.55 -2.35
C LEU A 304 1.55 -9.31 -3.17
N GLU A 305 0.85 -8.36 -2.55
CA GLU A 305 0.70 -7.01 -3.11
C GLU A 305 1.90 -6.13 -2.72
N ALA A 306 2.99 -6.31 -3.46
CA ALA A 306 4.33 -5.82 -3.16
C ALA A 306 4.57 -4.36 -3.63
N HIS A 307 3.62 -3.46 -3.34
CA HIS A 307 3.79 -2.03 -3.61
C HIS A 307 4.61 -1.32 -2.51
N GLY A 308 5.19 -0.15 -2.82
CA GLY A 308 6.14 0.53 -1.94
C GLY A 308 5.63 0.92 -0.54
N GLN A 309 4.32 1.05 -0.33
CA GLN A 309 3.73 1.25 1.00
C GLN A 309 3.64 -0.04 1.85
N ASN A 310 3.54 -1.22 1.23
CA ASN A 310 3.39 -2.50 1.92
C ASN A 310 4.74 -3.18 2.17
N LEU A 311 5.75 -2.80 1.38
CA LEU A 311 7.13 -3.22 1.57
C LEU A 311 7.87 -2.20 2.43
N LEU A 312 8.42 -2.67 3.53
CA LEU A 312 9.40 -1.96 4.34
C LEU A 312 10.76 -2.55 4.05
N VAL A 313 11.76 -1.67 4.01
CA VAL A 313 13.16 -2.03 3.85
C VAL A 313 13.91 -1.63 5.10
N ALA A 314 14.75 -2.54 5.60
CA ALA A 314 15.73 -2.23 6.60
C ALA A 314 17.07 -1.95 5.93
N LEU A 315 17.67 -0.82 6.30
CA LEU A 315 18.96 -0.34 5.80
C LEU A 315 20.02 -0.52 6.87
N ASP A 316 21.20 -0.98 6.44
CA ASP A 316 22.36 -1.07 7.31
C ASP A 316 22.97 0.32 7.59
N ARG A 317 24.09 0.36 8.30
CA ARG A 317 24.80 1.62 8.63
C ARG A 317 25.31 2.36 7.41
N ASP A 318 25.46 1.66 6.27
CA ASP A 318 25.84 2.25 5.00
C ASP A 318 24.63 2.66 4.15
N GLY A 319 23.42 2.48 4.65
CA GLY A 319 22.20 2.79 3.91
C GLY A 319 21.86 1.75 2.85
N LEU A 320 22.50 0.57 2.85
CA LEU A 320 22.21 -0.51 1.91
C LEU A 320 21.07 -1.42 2.42
N PRO A 321 20.13 -1.82 1.55
CA PRO A 321 19.08 -2.77 1.86
C PRO A 321 19.65 -4.14 2.25
N TYR A 322 19.26 -4.66 3.42
CA TYR A 322 19.66 -6.00 3.86
C TYR A 322 18.48 -6.88 4.32
N ARG A 323 17.30 -6.32 4.56
CA ARG A 323 16.09 -7.08 4.95
C ARG A 323 14.80 -6.42 4.47
N LEU A 324 13.81 -7.25 4.13
CA LEU A 324 12.45 -6.82 3.82
C LEU A 324 11.43 -7.25 4.89
N ILE A 325 10.44 -6.38 5.09
CA ILE A 325 9.29 -6.61 5.96
C ILE A 325 8.01 -6.32 5.16
N TYR A 326 7.02 -7.21 5.22
CA TYR A 326 5.70 -7.08 4.58
C TYR A 326 4.59 -6.93 5.61
N ARG A 327 3.61 -6.03 5.40
CA ARG A 327 2.68 -5.62 6.49
C ARG A 327 1.20 -5.42 6.16
N ASP A 328 0.75 -5.58 4.91
CA ASP A 328 -0.68 -5.49 4.58
C ASP A 328 -1.17 -6.77 3.91
N LEU A 329 -1.94 -7.54 4.67
CA LEU A 329 -2.27 -8.91 4.29
C LEU A 329 -3.61 -8.98 3.55
N ALA A 330 -4.46 -7.94 3.62
CA ALA A 330 -5.86 -8.01 3.20
C ALA A 330 -6.08 -8.25 1.69
N ASP A 331 -5.05 -8.01 0.87
CA ASP A 331 -5.13 -8.01 -0.59
C ASP A 331 -4.21 -9.01 -1.29
N VAL A 332 -3.60 -9.94 -0.54
CA VAL A 332 -2.84 -11.06 -1.12
C VAL A 332 -3.74 -11.99 -1.94
N ARG A 333 -3.12 -12.82 -2.79
CA ARG A 333 -3.80 -13.93 -3.47
C ARG A 333 -3.08 -15.24 -3.15
N ILE A 334 -3.86 -16.27 -2.86
CA ILE A 334 -3.40 -17.56 -2.35
C ILE A 334 -3.85 -18.63 -3.33
N SER A 335 -2.93 -19.48 -3.76
CA SER A 335 -3.20 -20.64 -4.60
C SER A 335 -3.28 -21.90 -3.74
N PRO A 336 -4.49 -22.45 -3.49
CA PRO A 336 -4.66 -23.73 -2.81
C PRO A 336 -3.87 -24.85 -3.46
N ALA A 337 -3.80 -24.91 -4.79
CA ALA A 337 -3.06 -25.94 -5.51
C ALA A 337 -1.54 -25.86 -5.24
N ARG A 338 -0.96 -24.66 -5.26
CA ARG A 338 0.47 -24.46 -4.95
C ARG A 338 0.76 -24.72 -3.47
N LEU A 339 -0.12 -24.31 -2.55
CA LEU A 339 0.01 -24.65 -1.13
C LEU A 339 0.02 -26.18 -0.93
N ALA A 340 -0.93 -26.90 -1.53
CA ALA A 340 -1.05 -28.35 -1.43
C ALA A 340 0.19 -29.08 -1.98
N ARG A 341 0.73 -28.65 -3.13
CA ARG A 341 1.99 -29.19 -3.70
C ARG A 341 3.19 -29.00 -2.78
N ASN A 342 3.17 -27.95 -1.96
CA ASN A 342 4.18 -27.68 -0.95
C ASN A 342 3.86 -28.33 0.42
N GLY A 343 2.82 -29.17 0.52
CA GLY A 343 2.41 -29.79 1.79
C GLY A 343 1.94 -28.77 2.81
N ILE A 344 1.17 -27.78 2.37
CA ILE A 344 0.59 -26.72 3.20
C ILE A 344 -0.92 -26.74 3.01
N GLU A 345 -1.64 -26.78 4.13
CA GLU A 345 -3.09 -26.70 4.11
C GLU A 345 -3.54 -25.27 3.81
N THR A 346 -4.64 -25.15 3.05
CA THR A 346 -5.25 -23.84 2.79
C THR A 346 -5.87 -23.33 4.09
N PRO A 347 -5.54 -22.10 4.54
CA PRO A 347 -6.08 -21.60 5.80
C PRO A 347 -7.59 -21.29 5.67
N PRO A 348 -8.32 -21.23 6.80
CA PRO A 348 -9.74 -20.87 6.82
C PRO A 348 -9.90 -19.36 6.60
N VAL A 349 -9.74 -18.93 5.36
CA VAL A 349 -9.89 -17.54 4.92
C VAL A 349 -11.00 -17.41 3.89
N SER A 350 -11.48 -16.18 3.71
CA SER A 350 -12.51 -15.85 2.74
C SER A 350 -12.14 -16.30 1.31
N PRO A 351 -13.08 -16.90 0.54
CA PRO A 351 -12.82 -17.36 -0.83
C PRO A 351 -12.29 -16.28 -1.78
N ARG A 352 -12.56 -14.99 -1.50
CA ARG A 352 -12.04 -13.85 -2.27
C ARG A 352 -10.51 -13.76 -2.33
N LEU A 353 -9.81 -14.41 -1.38
CA LEU A 353 -8.35 -14.45 -1.34
C LEU A 353 -7.78 -15.64 -2.12
N LEU A 354 -8.62 -16.63 -2.45
CA LEU A 354 -8.20 -17.90 -3.03
C LEU A 354 -8.34 -17.86 -4.56
N THR A 355 -7.28 -18.24 -5.26
CA THR A 355 -7.28 -18.39 -6.72
C THR A 355 -6.07 -19.20 -7.17
N ASP A 356 -6.30 -20.15 -8.07
CA ASP A 356 -5.22 -20.88 -8.78
C ASP A 356 -4.97 -20.32 -10.19
N ASP A 357 -5.63 -19.20 -10.55
CA ASP A 357 -5.44 -18.54 -11.83
C ASP A 357 -4.07 -17.82 -11.86
N PRO A 358 -3.12 -18.26 -12.70
CA PRO A 358 -1.79 -17.65 -12.78
C PRO A 358 -1.86 -16.18 -13.18
N ASP A 359 -2.81 -15.76 -14.03
CA ASP A 359 -2.90 -14.37 -14.47
C ASP A 359 -3.28 -13.44 -13.31
N VAL A 360 -4.12 -13.92 -12.38
CA VAL A 360 -4.48 -13.17 -11.17
C VAL A 360 -3.30 -13.07 -10.20
N LEU A 361 -2.56 -14.17 -10.01
CA LEU A 361 -1.36 -14.19 -9.17
C LEU A 361 -0.26 -13.27 -9.73
N HIS A 362 0.01 -13.35 -11.03
CA HIS A 362 0.98 -12.52 -11.74
C HIS A 362 0.58 -11.05 -11.73
N GLY A 363 -0.69 -10.74 -12.03
CA GLY A 363 -1.20 -9.37 -11.98
C GLY A 363 -1.07 -8.75 -10.60
N LYS A 364 -1.34 -9.54 -9.54
CA LYS A 364 -1.17 -9.11 -8.15
C LYS A 364 0.29 -8.80 -7.81
N LEU A 365 1.21 -9.72 -8.12
CA LEU A 365 2.62 -9.56 -7.76
C LEU A 365 3.36 -8.62 -8.72
N PHE A 366 3.41 -8.92 -10.02
CA PHE A 366 4.23 -8.20 -10.98
C PHE A 366 3.72 -6.78 -11.24
N GLY A 367 2.39 -6.59 -11.24
CA GLY A 367 1.80 -5.25 -11.37
C GLY A 367 2.18 -4.30 -10.23
N SER A 368 2.22 -4.80 -9.00
CA SER A 368 2.62 -4.01 -7.83
C SER A 368 4.14 -3.89 -7.68
N LEU A 369 4.89 -4.98 -7.92
CA LEU A 369 6.33 -5.01 -7.75
C LEU A 369 7.07 -4.33 -8.91
N VAL A 370 6.95 -4.87 -10.13
CA VAL A 370 7.63 -4.35 -11.33
C VAL A 370 6.92 -3.07 -11.78
N GLY A 371 5.60 -3.15 -11.88
CA GLY A 371 4.76 -2.10 -12.41
C GLY A 371 4.53 -0.92 -11.49
N THR A 372 4.92 -0.96 -10.20
CA THR A 372 4.82 0.21 -9.30
C THR A 372 6.10 0.43 -8.51
N THR A 373 6.52 -0.53 -7.68
CA THR A 373 7.67 -0.34 -6.78
C THR A 373 8.98 -0.10 -7.54
N PHE A 374 9.39 -1.03 -8.40
CA PHE A 374 10.64 -0.87 -9.16
C PHE A 374 10.58 0.29 -10.13
N GLY A 375 9.47 0.50 -10.83
CA GLY A 375 9.42 1.63 -11.75
C GLY A 375 9.46 2.99 -11.06
N SER A 376 8.92 3.12 -9.85
CA SER A 376 9.07 4.34 -9.04
C SER A 376 10.53 4.54 -8.60
N LEU A 377 11.19 3.47 -8.14
CA LEU A 377 12.60 3.53 -7.73
C LEU A 377 13.52 3.83 -8.91
N VAL A 378 13.35 3.17 -10.06
CA VAL A 378 14.17 3.41 -11.25
C VAL A 378 14.02 4.85 -11.73
N ALA A 379 12.80 5.39 -11.75
CA ALA A 379 12.59 6.78 -12.14
C ALA A 379 13.17 7.79 -11.13
N LEU A 380 13.00 7.53 -9.83
CA LEU A 380 13.59 8.33 -8.75
C LEU A 380 15.11 8.37 -8.85
N LEU A 381 15.73 7.21 -9.06
CA LEU A 381 17.17 7.03 -9.08
C LEU A 381 17.81 7.49 -10.40
N GLY A 382 17.14 7.23 -11.53
CA GLY A 382 17.58 7.60 -12.86
C GLY A 382 17.40 9.09 -13.19
N ARG A 383 16.58 9.83 -12.44
CA ARG A 383 16.34 11.28 -12.63
C ARG A 383 16.03 11.63 -14.10
N ARG A 384 15.23 10.79 -14.76
CA ARG A 384 14.83 10.90 -16.19
C ARG A 384 15.95 10.74 -17.22
N ASP A 385 17.17 10.39 -16.82
CA ASP A 385 18.16 9.92 -17.78
C ASP A 385 17.82 8.51 -18.23
N ARG A 386 17.31 8.39 -19.46
CA ARG A 386 16.83 7.12 -20.01
C ARG A 386 17.93 6.08 -20.15
N ALA A 387 19.18 6.51 -20.35
CA ALA A 387 20.31 5.58 -20.38
C ALA A 387 20.55 4.98 -18.98
N THR A 388 20.58 5.83 -17.94
CA THR A 388 20.66 5.37 -16.54
C THR A 388 19.47 4.51 -16.16
N GLU A 389 18.23 4.90 -16.48
CA GLU A 389 17.03 4.10 -16.19
C GLU A 389 17.09 2.72 -16.87
N ALA A 390 17.56 2.64 -18.11
CA ALA A 390 17.75 1.37 -18.81
C ALA A 390 18.79 0.48 -18.09
N ALA A 391 19.91 1.05 -17.65
CA ALA A 391 20.92 0.32 -16.88
C ALA A 391 20.37 -0.17 -15.53
N LEU A 392 19.56 0.64 -14.84
CA LEU A 392 18.90 0.25 -13.60
C LEU A 392 17.87 -0.86 -13.82
N TRP A 393 17.16 -0.87 -14.95
CA TRP A 393 16.30 -2.00 -15.32
C TRP A 393 17.08 -3.28 -15.62
N ASP A 394 18.27 -3.18 -16.22
CA ASP A 394 19.17 -4.33 -16.42
C ASP A 394 19.60 -4.95 -15.06
N VAL A 395 19.81 -4.13 -14.02
CA VAL A 395 20.07 -4.59 -12.64
C VAL A 395 18.87 -5.36 -12.08
N VAL A 396 17.66 -4.83 -12.21
CA VAL A 396 16.43 -5.52 -11.77
C VAL A 396 16.23 -6.83 -12.51
N ALA A 397 16.48 -6.85 -13.83
CA ALA A 397 16.38 -8.05 -14.64
C ALA A 397 17.40 -9.12 -14.24
N ALA A 398 18.63 -8.73 -13.94
CA ALA A 398 19.66 -9.66 -13.45
C ALA A 398 19.27 -10.29 -12.11
N ALA A 399 18.81 -9.48 -11.15
CA ALA A 399 18.31 -9.98 -9.87
C ALA A 399 17.11 -10.93 -10.04
N ALA A 400 16.21 -10.64 -10.99
CA ALA A 400 15.06 -11.51 -11.26
C ALA A 400 15.51 -12.87 -11.80
N ARG A 401 16.47 -12.91 -12.75
CA ARG A 401 17.02 -14.17 -13.26
C ARG A 401 17.65 -14.98 -12.15
N GLN A 402 18.50 -14.36 -11.33
CA GLN A 402 19.14 -15.02 -10.20
C GLN A 402 18.10 -15.62 -9.24
N ALA A 403 17.08 -14.84 -8.86
CA ALA A 403 16.01 -15.33 -7.99
C ALA A 403 15.28 -16.55 -8.57
N PHE A 404 15.03 -16.58 -9.89
CA PHE A 404 14.45 -17.77 -10.54
C PHE A 404 15.40 -18.95 -10.63
N ASP A 405 16.71 -18.72 -10.78
CA ASP A 405 17.71 -19.79 -10.83
C ASP A 405 17.86 -20.49 -9.47
N GLU A 406 17.53 -19.81 -8.37
CA GLU A 406 17.49 -20.36 -7.01
C GLU A 406 16.16 -21.10 -6.70
N LEU A 407 15.10 -20.90 -7.50
CA LEU A 407 13.84 -21.59 -7.30
C LEU A 407 13.86 -23.00 -7.89
N PRO A 408 13.12 -23.95 -7.30
CA PRO A 408 12.95 -25.26 -7.91
C PRO A 408 12.34 -25.13 -9.31
N GLY A 409 12.86 -25.87 -10.28
CA GLY A 409 12.39 -25.89 -11.67
C GLY A 409 11.03 -26.57 -11.85
N THR A 410 10.01 -26.15 -11.11
CA THR A 410 8.62 -26.63 -11.25
C THR A 410 7.96 -26.02 -12.49
N PRO A 411 6.86 -26.63 -13.00
CA PRO A 411 6.05 -26.00 -14.04
C PRO A 411 5.57 -24.60 -13.67
N ASP A 412 5.16 -24.39 -12.40
CA ASP A 412 4.74 -23.09 -11.88
C ASP A 412 5.87 -22.06 -11.95
N ALA A 413 7.07 -22.39 -11.47
CA ALA A 413 8.22 -21.48 -11.48
C ALA A 413 8.66 -21.10 -12.90
N ARG A 414 8.57 -22.04 -13.87
CA ARG A 414 8.82 -21.75 -15.29
C ARG A 414 7.78 -20.78 -15.85
N ALA A 415 6.50 -21.01 -15.59
CA ALA A 415 5.43 -20.12 -16.03
C ALA A 415 5.57 -18.72 -15.42
N ASP A 416 5.92 -18.63 -14.14
CA ASP A 416 6.19 -17.37 -13.44
C ASP A 416 7.39 -16.63 -14.07
N ARG A 417 8.47 -17.35 -14.42
CA ARG A 417 9.64 -16.81 -15.13
C ARG A 417 9.26 -16.27 -16.51
N ASP A 418 8.50 -17.03 -17.29
CA ASP A 418 8.08 -16.61 -18.62
C ASP A 418 7.21 -15.36 -18.58
N ALA A 419 6.31 -15.27 -17.59
CA ALA A 419 5.42 -14.15 -17.39
C ALA A 419 6.16 -12.87 -16.95
N VAL A 420 7.08 -12.94 -15.98
CA VAL A 420 7.82 -11.75 -15.50
C VAL A 420 8.70 -11.12 -16.58
N PHE A 421 9.17 -11.92 -17.55
CA PHE A 421 9.95 -11.46 -18.70
C PHE A 421 9.08 -11.30 -19.96
N GLY A 422 7.76 -11.48 -19.86
CA GLY A 422 6.82 -11.30 -20.96
C GLY A 422 6.85 -9.89 -21.54
N THR A 423 6.24 -9.67 -22.70
CA THR A 423 6.27 -8.36 -23.38
C THR A 423 5.51 -7.26 -22.65
N HIS A 424 4.58 -7.65 -21.77
CA HIS A 424 3.72 -6.72 -21.03
C HIS A 424 3.56 -7.18 -19.59
N ILE A 425 3.33 -6.23 -18.69
CA ILE A 425 2.84 -6.47 -17.34
C ILE A 425 1.39 -6.03 -17.22
N MET A 426 0.63 -6.73 -16.38
CA MET A 426 -0.71 -6.31 -16.00
C MET A 426 -0.62 -5.32 -14.84
N ALA A 427 -1.24 -4.15 -14.98
CA ALA A 427 -1.30 -3.13 -13.94
C ALA A 427 -2.74 -2.70 -13.69
N LYS A 428 -3.03 -2.27 -12.46
CA LYS A 428 -4.35 -1.73 -12.11
C LYS A 428 -4.60 -0.45 -12.92
N ALA A 429 -5.71 -0.41 -13.64
CA ALA A 429 -6.13 0.74 -14.44
C ALA A 429 -6.87 1.75 -13.57
N HIS A 430 -6.13 2.44 -12.69
CA HIS A 430 -6.69 3.35 -11.68
C HIS A 430 -7.63 4.41 -12.26
N LEU A 431 -7.27 5.02 -13.39
CA LEU A 431 -8.12 6.00 -14.07
C LEU A 431 -9.44 5.41 -14.56
N LEU A 432 -9.39 4.23 -15.21
CA LEU A 432 -10.58 3.56 -15.73
C LEU A 432 -11.53 3.15 -14.60
N ALA A 433 -10.99 2.76 -13.45
CA ALA A 433 -11.78 2.40 -12.27
C ALA A 433 -12.50 3.61 -11.63
N GLN A 434 -12.18 4.85 -12.02
CA GLN A 434 -12.82 6.06 -11.49
C GLN A 434 -13.90 6.65 -12.41
N LEU A 435 -14.10 6.09 -13.61
CA LEU A 435 -15.17 6.54 -14.50
C LEU A 435 -16.55 6.30 -13.88
N ASP A 436 -17.52 7.16 -14.18
CA ASP A 436 -18.88 7.14 -13.62
C ASP A 436 -19.57 5.78 -13.87
N ASP A 437 -19.39 5.22 -15.08
CA ASP A 437 -19.96 3.94 -15.52
C ASP A 437 -18.98 2.76 -15.38
N ALA A 438 -17.90 2.92 -14.61
CA ALA A 438 -16.99 1.81 -14.37
C ALA A 438 -17.72 0.72 -13.56
N PRO A 439 -17.79 -0.53 -14.05
CA PRO A 439 -18.38 -1.61 -13.27
C PRO A 439 -17.51 -1.90 -12.05
N PRO A 440 -18.11 -2.50 -11.02
CA PRO A 440 -17.46 -2.72 -9.75
C PRO A 440 -16.23 -3.64 -9.88
N GLY A 441 -15.28 -3.45 -8.98
CA GLY A 441 -14.07 -4.27 -8.87
C GLY A 441 -12.83 -3.71 -9.57
N ASP A 442 -11.75 -4.47 -9.50
CA ASP A 442 -10.48 -4.07 -10.09
C ASP A 442 -10.56 -4.04 -11.61
N ARG A 443 -10.03 -2.96 -12.19
CA ARG A 443 -9.81 -2.83 -13.64
C ARG A 443 -8.34 -2.98 -13.93
N TRP A 444 -8.02 -3.62 -15.06
CA TRP A 444 -6.65 -3.94 -15.43
C TRP A 444 -6.33 -3.42 -16.82
N THR A 445 -5.08 -3.05 -17.04
CA THR A 445 -4.53 -2.66 -18.33
C THR A 445 -3.15 -3.28 -18.52
N ARG A 446 -2.69 -3.33 -19.78
CA ARG A 446 -1.34 -3.78 -20.12
C ARG A 446 -0.40 -2.59 -20.20
N LEU A 447 0.77 -2.72 -19.58
CA LEU A 447 1.88 -1.78 -19.73
C LEU A 447 3.06 -2.50 -20.40
N PRO A 448 3.88 -1.81 -21.21
CA PRO A 448 5.14 -2.37 -21.69
C PRO A 448 5.98 -2.86 -20.52
N ASN A 449 6.53 -4.07 -20.63
CA ASN A 449 7.36 -4.62 -19.57
C ASN A 449 8.82 -4.18 -19.75
N PRO A 450 9.40 -3.41 -18.82
CA PRO A 450 10.81 -2.99 -18.92
C PRO A 450 11.79 -4.17 -18.84
N LEU A 451 11.37 -5.32 -18.29
CA LEU A 451 12.21 -6.52 -18.21
C LEU A 451 12.21 -7.33 -19.52
N ALA A 452 11.30 -7.06 -20.46
CA ALA A 452 11.17 -7.82 -21.71
C ALA A 452 12.42 -7.73 -22.60
N GLY A 453 12.97 -6.51 -22.74
CA GLY A 453 14.17 -6.26 -23.55
C GLY A 453 15.45 -6.84 -22.95
N ALA A 454 15.40 -7.25 -21.68
CA ALA A 454 16.51 -7.90 -21.01
C ALA A 454 16.56 -9.41 -21.29
N ARG A 455 15.60 -10.00 -22.03
CA ARG A 455 15.56 -11.46 -22.29
C ARG A 455 16.82 -12.07 -22.92
N GLN A 456 17.71 -11.30 -23.54
CA GLN A 456 18.76 -11.83 -24.42
C GLN A 456 20.16 -11.18 -24.32
N ARG A 457 20.48 -10.43 -23.26
CA ARG A 457 21.88 -10.03 -23.04
C ARG A 457 22.61 -11.11 -22.24
N THR A 458 22.73 -12.30 -22.82
CA THR A 458 23.79 -13.24 -22.45
C THR A 458 25.07 -12.74 -23.08
N SER A 459 26.05 -12.38 -22.25
CA SER A 459 27.44 -12.18 -22.64
C SER A 459 27.99 -13.39 -23.38
#